data_AF-A0A3M1SKT5-F1
#
_entry.id   AF-A0A3M1SKT5-F1
#
_cell.length_a   1.000
_cell.length_b   1.000
_cell.length_c   1.000
_cell.angle_alpha   90.00
_cell.angle_beta   90.00
_cell.angle_gamma   90.00
#
_symmetry.space_group_name_H-M   'P 1'
#
loop_
_entity.id
_entity.type
_entity.pdbx_description
1 polymer ?
#
loop_
_entity_poly.entity_id
_entity_poly.type
_entity_poly.pdbx_seq_one_letter_code
_entity_poly.pdbx_strand_id
1 'polypeptide(L)'
;KYLWGNAAYALATRLTEAFSLYGWCVAIRGVEGGGLVQGLPTHTFETDEGEVAMKCPTEIAITDRREKELADSGFVPLVHCKNTDYAAFFSVQSCNKPKKYDTDAANANARLSAQLQYIFAVSRFAHYLKAMMRDKIGSFMSRKECEIFLNRWINNYVLENDVAPQEQKARYPLREARVDVMEIPGKPGAYRAVAYLRPHFQLDELSVSLRLVAELPPPAK
;
A
#
# COMPACT_ATOMS: atom_id res chain seq x y z
N LYS A 1 16.52 -9.59 -30.79
CA LYS A 1 15.16 -9.10 -30.41
C LYS A 1 14.72 -9.88 -29.17
N TYR A 2 13.98 -9.26 -28.25
CA TYR A 2 13.58 -9.88 -26.98
C TYR A 2 12.08 -10.21 -26.99
N LEU A 3 11.70 -11.22 -26.21
CA LEU A 3 10.31 -11.55 -25.91
C LEU A 3 9.93 -10.88 -24.58
N TRP A 4 9.10 -9.84 -24.63
CA TRP A 4 8.71 -9.06 -23.45
C TRP A 4 7.45 -9.62 -22.78
N GLY A 5 7.47 -9.66 -21.45
CA GLY A 5 6.31 -10.01 -20.62
C GLY A 5 5.66 -8.78 -19.99
N ASN A 6 4.38 -8.88 -19.62
CA ASN A 6 3.67 -7.78 -18.98
C ASN A 6 4.06 -7.65 -17.49
N ALA A 7 4.46 -6.46 -17.06
CA ALA A 7 4.82 -6.16 -15.66
C ALA A 7 3.67 -6.37 -14.66
N ALA A 8 2.41 -6.39 -15.12
CA ALA A 8 1.26 -6.74 -14.28
C ALA A 8 1.39 -8.13 -13.63
N TYR A 9 2.02 -9.09 -14.32
CA TYR A 9 2.28 -10.41 -13.73
C TYR A 9 3.30 -10.33 -12.59
N ALA A 10 4.34 -9.50 -12.72
CA ALA A 10 5.29 -9.26 -11.63
C ALA A 10 4.59 -8.62 -10.43
N LEU A 11 3.71 -7.64 -10.64
CA LEU A 11 2.90 -7.06 -9.55
C LEU A 11 1.97 -8.09 -8.91
N ALA A 12 1.35 -8.98 -9.70
CA ALA A 12 0.51 -10.06 -9.19
C ALA A 12 1.30 -11.06 -8.31
N THR A 13 2.56 -11.36 -8.67
CA THR A 13 3.42 -12.18 -7.79
C THR A 13 3.67 -11.50 -6.45
N ARG A 14 3.92 -10.19 -6.43
CA ARG A 14 4.07 -9.42 -5.17
C ARG A 14 2.80 -9.41 -4.33
N LEU A 15 1.63 -9.28 -4.95
CA LEU A 15 0.34 -9.36 -4.26
C LEU A 15 0.12 -10.73 -3.61
N THR A 16 0.36 -11.81 -4.34
CA THR A 16 0.16 -13.19 -3.85
C THR A 16 1.16 -13.56 -2.76
N GLU A 17 2.41 -13.13 -2.89
CA GLU A 17 3.46 -13.29 -1.88
C GLU A 17 3.12 -12.53 -0.60
N ALA A 18 2.74 -11.25 -0.68
CA ALA A 18 2.31 -10.47 0.47
C ALA A 18 1.11 -11.11 1.19
N PHE A 19 0.13 -11.61 0.43
CA PHE A 19 -0.99 -12.36 0.98
C PHE A 19 -0.54 -13.63 1.69
N SER A 20 0.36 -14.40 1.09
CA SER A 20 0.85 -15.66 1.65
C SER A 20 1.63 -15.46 2.95
N LEU A 21 2.47 -14.42 3.02
CA LEU A 21 3.32 -14.15 4.17
C LEU A 21 2.57 -13.48 5.32
N TYR A 22 1.71 -12.50 5.01
CA TYR A 22 1.13 -11.61 6.02
C TYR A 22 -0.38 -11.74 6.15
N GLY A 23 -1.04 -12.44 5.23
CA GLY A 23 -2.49 -12.44 5.16
C GLY A 23 -3.05 -11.07 4.78
N TRP A 24 -2.27 -10.20 4.12
CA TRP A 24 -2.69 -8.87 3.64
C TRP A 24 -1.86 -8.44 2.43
N CYS A 25 -2.46 -7.68 1.52
CA CYS A 25 -1.80 -7.19 0.31
C CYS A 25 -1.24 -5.76 0.50
N VAL A 26 -0.69 -5.47 1.68
CA VAL A 26 -0.18 -4.13 2.03
C VAL A 26 1.32 -3.95 1.76
N ALA A 27 2.07 -5.05 1.78
CA ALA A 27 3.52 -5.09 1.57
C ALA A 27 3.85 -5.42 0.11
N ILE A 28 3.55 -4.49 -0.80
CA ILE A 28 3.68 -4.69 -2.26
C ILE A 28 4.49 -3.58 -2.95
N ARG A 29 5.11 -2.68 -2.18
CA ARG A 29 5.84 -1.52 -2.70
C ARG A 29 7.12 -1.26 -1.92
N GLY A 30 8.08 -0.61 -2.56
CA GLY A 30 9.41 -0.34 -2.02
C GLY A 30 10.31 -1.57 -2.04
N VAL A 31 11.62 -1.35 -2.06
CA VAL A 31 12.63 -2.44 -2.08
C VAL A 31 12.51 -3.31 -0.83
N GLU A 32 12.44 -2.70 0.35
CA GLU A 32 12.29 -3.41 1.63
C GLU A 32 10.82 -3.60 2.04
N GLY A 33 9.89 -2.95 1.35
CA GLY A 33 8.46 -2.97 1.68
C GLY A 33 7.66 -4.06 0.93
N GLY A 34 8.34 -4.96 0.21
CA GLY A 34 7.73 -6.08 -0.51
C GLY A 34 7.41 -5.81 -1.99
N GLY A 35 7.96 -4.76 -2.58
CA GLY A 35 7.83 -4.44 -4.01
C GLY A 35 8.95 -5.00 -4.90
N LEU A 36 9.94 -5.70 -4.32
CA LEU A 36 11.13 -6.19 -5.03
C LEU A 36 10.81 -7.39 -5.94
N VAL A 37 11.21 -7.31 -7.20
CA VAL A 37 11.14 -8.35 -8.23
C VAL A 37 12.54 -8.85 -8.51
N GLN A 38 12.75 -10.14 -8.28
CA GLN A 38 14.06 -10.78 -8.38
C GLN A 38 14.11 -11.85 -9.47
N GLY A 39 15.32 -12.20 -9.91
CA GLY A 39 15.53 -13.23 -10.91
C GLY A 39 15.03 -12.83 -12.29
N LEU A 40 15.11 -11.54 -12.64
CA LEU A 40 14.77 -11.11 -13.99
C LEU A 40 15.80 -11.66 -14.98
N PRO A 41 15.40 -12.09 -16.19
CA PRO A 41 16.34 -12.51 -17.21
C PRO A 41 17.32 -11.39 -17.57
N THR A 42 18.61 -11.63 -17.38
CA THR A 42 19.68 -10.68 -17.68
C THR A 42 20.50 -11.19 -18.85
N HIS A 43 20.52 -10.43 -19.94
CA HIS A 43 21.32 -10.77 -21.12
C HIS A 43 22.52 -9.84 -21.19
N THR A 44 23.72 -10.41 -21.15
CA THR A 44 24.99 -9.69 -21.30
C THR A 44 25.56 -9.93 -22.70
N PHE A 45 26.15 -8.91 -23.30
CA PHE A 45 26.78 -8.98 -24.62
C PHE A 45 28.04 -8.11 -24.65
N GLU A 46 28.98 -8.45 -25.52
CA GLU A 46 30.18 -7.65 -25.74
C GLU A 46 29.85 -6.45 -26.64
N THR A 47 30.36 -5.28 -26.27
CA THR A 47 30.27 -4.06 -27.07
C THR A 47 31.41 -4.01 -28.09
N ASP A 48 31.27 -3.15 -29.10
CA ASP A 48 32.32 -2.93 -30.10
C ASP A 48 33.64 -2.40 -29.50
N GLU A 49 33.59 -1.87 -28.27
CA GLU A 49 34.74 -1.40 -27.48
C GLU A 49 35.36 -2.50 -26.60
N GLY A 50 34.82 -3.73 -26.64
CA GLY A 50 35.28 -4.89 -25.86
C GLY A 50 34.78 -4.93 -24.43
N GLU A 51 33.85 -4.04 -24.04
CA GLU A 51 33.22 -4.05 -22.72
C GLU A 51 32.04 -5.01 -22.67
N VAL A 52 31.83 -5.68 -21.53
CA VAL A 52 30.62 -6.49 -21.32
C VAL A 52 29.49 -5.58 -20.85
N ALA A 53 28.50 -5.36 -21.71
CA ALA A 53 27.30 -4.60 -21.40
C ALA A 53 26.14 -5.51 -21.00
N MET A 54 25.33 -5.04 -20.06
CA MET A 54 24.10 -5.70 -19.62
C MET A 54 22.88 -5.03 -20.25
N LYS A 55 22.01 -5.83 -20.88
CA LYS A 55 20.70 -5.33 -21.32
C LYS A 55 19.78 -5.14 -20.11
N CYS A 56 19.16 -3.97 -20.02
CA CYS A 56 18.10 -3.68 -19.04
C CYS A 56 16.97 -4.74 -19.13
N PRO A 57 16.64 -5.43 -18.03
CA PRO A 57 15.55 -6.42 -17.97
C PRO A 57 14.15 -5.81 -18.06
N THR A 58 14.00 -4.52 -17.76
CA THR A 58 12.83 -3.71 -18.14
C THR A 58 13.07 -3.05 -19.50
N GLU A 59 12.01 -2.71 -20.24
CA GLU A 59 12.16 -2.12 -21.59
C GLU A 59 13.03 -0.86 -21.60
N ILE A 60 12.98 -0.08 -20.52
CA ILE A 60 13.79 1.11 -20.30
C ILE A 60 14.13 1.26 -18.82
N ALA A 61 15.28 1.86 -18.53
CA ALA A 61 15.64 2.32 -17.20
C ALA A 61 14.86 3.60 -16.87
N ILE A 62 14.17 3.60 -15.73
CA ILE A 62 13.37 4.74 -15.25
C ILE A 62 14.14 5.42 -14.13
N THR A 63 14.35 6.73 -14.24
CA THR A 63 14.96 7.52 -13.16
C THR A 63 13.93 7.88 -12.10
N ASP A 64 14.37 8.16 -10.87
CA ASP A 64 13.48 8.50 -9.74
C ASP A 64 12.49 9.63 -10.07
N ARG A 65 12.94 10.67 -10.80
CA ARG A 65 12.05 11.75 -11.25
C ARG A 65 10.94 11.24 -12.17
N ARG A 66 11.28 10.36 -13.12
CA ARG A 66 10.31 9.79 -14.07
C ARG A 66 9.38 8.80 -13.39
N GLU A 67 9.89 8.03 -12.43
CA GLU A 67 9.08 7.16 -11.56
C GLU A 67 7.98 7.98 -10.88
N LYS A 68 8.35 9.09 -10.23
CA LYS A 68 7.38 9.99 -9.56
C LYS A 68 6.38 10.60 -10.54
N GLU A 69 6.83 11.08 -11.70
CA GLU A 69 5.94 11.64 -12.73
C GLU A 69 4.92 10.62 -13.25
N LEU A 70 5.33 9.35 -13.41
CA LEU A 70 4.45 8.25 -13.79
C LEU A 70 3.48 7.90 -12.67
N ALA A 71 3.97 7.82 -11.42
CA ALA A 71 3.15 7.57 -10.24
C ALA A 71 2.05 8.63 -10.06
N ASP A 72 2.41 9.91 -10.16
CA ASP A 72 1.49 11.05 -10.07
C ASP A 72 0.45 11.04 -11.21
N SER A 73 0.76 10.36 -12.32
CA SER A 73 -0.14 10.14 -13.45
C SER A 73 -0.97 8.86 -13.34
N GLY A 74 -0.86 8.11 -12.24
CA GLY A 74 -1.65 6.89 -11.98
C GLY A 74 -1.10 5.62 -12.62
N PHE A 75 0.20 5.57 -12.92
CA PHE A 75 0.90 4.37 -13.37
C PHE A 75 1.61 3.65 -12.22
N VAL A 76 1.93 2.38 -12.46
CA VAL A 76 2.71 1.53 -11.56
C VAL A 76 4.01 1.13 -12.28
N PRO A 77 5.07 1.94 -12.21
CA PRO A 77 6.33 1.68 -12.91
C PRO A 77 7.12 0.55 -12.24
N LEU A 78 7.58 -0.41 -13.04
CA LEU A 78 8.59 -1.38 -12.61
C LEU A 78 9.98 -0.81 -12.90
N VAL A 79 10.70 -0.42 -11.85
CA VAL A 79 11.98 0.28 -11.99
C VAL A 79 13.14 -0.71 -11.82
N HIS A 80 13.96 -0.87 -12.86
CA HIS A 80 15.15 -1.71 -12.82
C HIS A 80 16.24 -1.11 -11.93
N CYS A 81 16.80 -1.93 -11.05
CA CYS A 81 17.96 -1.58 -10.24
C CYS A 81 19.23 -1.77 -11.08
N LYS A 82 19.88 -0.64 -11.43
CA LYS A 82 21.05 -0.62 -12.32
C LYS A 82 22.11 -1.65 -11.89
N ASN A 83 22.65 -2.38 -12.88
CA ASN A 83 23.67 -3.43 -12.72
C ASN A 83 23.27 -4.62 -11.83
N THR A 84 21.98 -4.86 -11.64
CA THR A 84 21.46 -6.03 -10.94
C THR A 84 20.41 -6.75 -11.78
N ASP A 85 20.00 -7.95 -11.39
CA ASP A 85 18.85 -8.67 -11.94
C ASP A 85 17.52 -8.32 -11.23
N TYR A 86 17.52 -7.25 -10.43
CA TYR A 86 16.39 -6.82 -9.63
C TYR A 86 15.66 -5.63 -10.24
N ALA A 87 14.35 -5.57 -10.02
CA ALA A 87 13.55 -4.37 -10.23
C ALA A 87 12.60 -4.19 -9.04
N ALA A 88 12.04 -3.00 -8.84
CA ALA A 88 11.09 -2.76 -7.76
C ALA A 88 9.94 -1.87 -8.18
N PHE A 89 8.78 -2.10 -7.57
CA PHE A 89 7.67 -1.17 -7.58
C PHE A 89 7.83 -0.21 -6.41
N PHE A 90 8.27 1.03 -6.66
CA PHE A 90 8.42 2.04 -5.61
C PHE A 90 7.07 2.68 -5.25
N SER A 91 6.23 2.90 -6.25
CA SER A 91 4.86 3.37 -6.12
C SER A 91 3.88 2.37 -6.73
N VAL A 92 2.70 2.27 -6.12
CA VAL A 92 1.60 1.41 -6.59
C VAL A 92 0.31 2.24 -6.56
N GLN A 93 0.22 3.19 -7.49
CA GLN A 93 -0.92 4.10 -7.62
C GLN A 93 -2.01 3.47 -8.47
N SER A 94 -3.26 3.78 -8.15
CA SER A 94 -4.40 3.52 -9.03
C SER A 94 -4.52 4.61 -10.09
N CYS A 95 -5.33 4.38 -11.11
CA CYS A 95 -5.65 5.40 -12.11
C CYS A 95 -6.56 6.52 -11.58
N ASN A 96 -6.98 6.48 -10.32
CA ASN A 96 -7.80 7.52 -9.71
C ASN A 96 -6.94 8.77 -9.45
N LYS A 97 -7.34 9.91 -10.03
CA LYS A 97 -6.72 11.20 -9.75
C LYS A 97 -7.31 11.79 -8.47
N PRO A 98 -6.55 11.91 -7.36
CA PRO A 98 -7.06 12.49 -6.11
C PRO A 98 -7.57 13.91 -6.33
N LYS A 99 -8.81 14.18 -5.86
CA LYS A 99 -9.36 15.53 -5.85
C LYS A 99 -8.63 16.37 -4.82
N LYS A 100 -8.45 17.66 -5.13
CA LYS A 100 -7.99 18.66 -4.17
C LYS A 100 -9.19 19.23 -3.41
N TYR A 101 -9.00 19.43 -2.12
CA TYR A 101 -9.96 19.96 -1.16
C TYR A 101 -9.34 21.12 -0.39
N ASP A 102 -10.17 21.86 0.32
CA ASP A 102 -9.75 23.04 1.09
C ASP A 102 -8.98 22.68 2.37
N THR A 103 -9.16 21.45 2.88
CA THR A 103 -8.51 21.00 4.13
C THR A 103 -7.45 19.94 3.86
N ASP A 104 -6.35 20.02 4.61
CA ASP A 104 -5.25 19.06 4.51
C ASP A 104 -5.69 17.64 4.85
N ALA A 105 -6.60 17.48 5.81
CA ALA A 105 -7.17 16.19 6.17
C ALA A 105 -7.94 15.55 4.99
N ALA A 106 -8.76 16.32 4.27
CA ALA A 106 -9.47 15.83 3.10
C ALA A 106 -8.52 15.49 1.95
N ASN A 107 -7.47 16.31 1.75
CA ASN A 107 -6.41 16.03 0.77
C ASN A 107 -5.64 14.73 1.10
N ALA A 108 -5.30 14.50 2.37
CA ALA A 108 -4.65 13.28 2.82
C ALA A 108 -5.53 12.05 2.55
N ASN A 109 -6.81 12.11 2.89
CA ASN A 109 -7.77 11.02 2.63
C ASN A 109 -7.92 10.73 1.12
N ALA A 110 -7.97 11.77 0.29
CA ALA A 110 -8.04 11.62 -1.15
C ALA A 110 -6.80 10.92 -1.73
N ARG A 111 -5.60 11.28 -1.23
CA ARG A 111 -4.33 10.64 -1.62
C ARG A 111 -4.27 9.17 -1.19
N LEU A 112 -4.63 8.87 0.06
CA LEU A 112 -4.67 7.48 0.56
C LEU A 112 -5.61 6.62 -0.30
N SER A 113 -6.74 7.18 -0.73
CA SER A 113 -7.76 6.49 -1.54
C SER A 113 -7.34 6.25 -2.99
N ALA A 114 -6.19 6.77 -3.44
CA ALA A 114 -5.64 6.48 -4.77
C ALA A 114 -4.54 5.42 -4.73
N GLN A 115 -4.06 5.01 -3.55
CA GLN A 115 -2.97 4.05 -3.40
C GLN A 115 -3.51 2.62 -3.28
N LEU A 116 -3.06 1.72 -4.15
CA LEU A 116 -3.65 0.39 -4.27
C LEU A 116 -3.43 -0.47 -3.02
N GLN A 117 -2.29 -0.35 -2.33
CA GLN A 117 -2.03 -1.12 -1.11
C GLN A 117 -3.06 -0.85 -0.01
N TYR A 118 -3.54 0.39 0.11
CA TYR A 118 -4.62 0.72 1.08
C TYR A 118 -5.99 0.30 0.57
N ILE A 119 -6.25 0.45 -0.74
CA ILE A 119 -7.50 -0.05 -1.34
C ILE A 119 -7.63 -1.56 -1.09
N PHE A 120 -6.58 -2.35 -1.33
CA PHE A 120 -6.61 -3.79 -1.07
C PHE A 120 -6.85 -4.13 0.41
N ALA A 121 -6.25 -3.39 1.34
CA ALA A 121 -6.52 -3.56 2.76
C ALA A 121 -8.00 -3.34 3.08
N VAL A 122 -8.55 -2.20 2.65
CA VAL A 122 -9.96 -1.83 2.88
C VAL A 122 -10.91 -2.82 2.22
N SER A 123 -10.65 -3.24 0.97
CA SER A 123 -11.46 -4.25 0.27
C SER A 123 -11.49 -5.57 1.03
N ARG A 124 -10.39 -5.99 1.63
CA ARG A 124 -10.36 -7.22 2.44
C ARG A 124 -11.14 -7.08 3.75
N PHE A 125 -11.06 -5.94 4.42
CA PHE A 125 -11.95 -5.68 5.57
C PHE A 125 -13.42 -5.70 5.17
N ALA A 126 -13.77 -5.12 4.01
CA ALA A 126 -15.12 -5.18 3.48
C ALA A 126 -15.59 -6.62 3.22
N HIS A 127 -14.72 -7.47 2.66
CA HIS A 127 -15.02 -8.90 2.47
C HIS A 127 -15.29 -9.61 3.81
N TYR A 128 -14.44 -9.41 4.82
CA TYR A 128 -14.65 -10.00 6.14
C TYR A 128 -15.95 -9.53 6.80
N LEU A 129 -16.17 -8.21 6.85
CA LEU A 129 -17.37 -7.63 7.44
C LEU A 129 -18.64 -8.15 6.74
N LYS A 130 -18.62 -8.23 5.40
CA LYS A 130 -19.76 -8.74 4.63
C LYS A 130 -20.05 -10.21 4.90
N ALA A 131 -19.02 -11.06 4.91
CA ALA A 131 -19.19 -12.49 5.17
C ALA A 131 -19.66 -12.75 6.61
N MET A 132 -18.99 -12.15 7.58
CA MET A 132 -19.28 -12.32 9.00
C MET A 132 -20.68 -11.82 9.38
N MET A 133 -21.08 -10.64 8.89
CA MET A 133 -22.40 -10.10 9.22
C MET A 133 -23.52 -10.82 8.48
N ARG A 134 -23.26 -11.40 7.31
CA ARG A 134 -24.23 -12.26 6.62
C ARG A 134 -24.61 -13.46 7.48
N ASP A 135 -23.63 -14.08 8.14
CA ASP A 135 -23.87 -15.26 8.99
C ASP A 135 -24.58 -14.90 10.31
N LYS A 136 -24.62 -13.61 10.68
CA LYS A 136 -25.35 -13.10 11.85
C LYS A 136 -26.79 -12.66 11.54
N ILE A 137 -27.20 -12.61 10.27
CA ILE A 137 -28.57 -12.25 9.90
C ILE A 137 -29.54 -13.29 10.48
N GLY A 138 -30.56 -12.81 11.20
CA GLY A 138 -31.55 -13.66 11.88
C GLY A 138 -31.23 -13.96 13.35
N SER A 139 -30.05 -13.56 13.85
CA SER A 139 -29.74 -13.63 15.29
C SER A 139 -30.38 -12.47 16.06
N PHE A 140 -30.67 -12.69 17.35
CA PHE A 140 -31.07 -11.62 18.27
C PHE A 140 -29.83 -10.79 18.63
N MET A 141 -29.60 -9.71 17.88
CA MET A 141 -28.48 -8.81 18.10
C MET A 141 -28.98 -7.37 18.02
N SER A 142 -28.88 -6.65 19.13
CA SER A 142 -29.17 -5.21 19.19
C SER A 142 -28.07 -4.39 18.48
N ARG A 143 -28.39 -3.13 18.16
CA ARG A 143 -27.43 -2.16 17.61
C ARG A 143 -26.13 -2.10 18.41
N LYS A 144 -26.24 -2.04 19.75
CA LYS A 144 -25.09 -1.93 20.66
C LYS A 144 -24.25 -3.21 20.69
N GLU A 145 -24.89 -4.38 20.66
CA GLU A 145 -24.18 -5.66 20.59
C GLU A 145 -23.45 -5.81 19.26
N CYS A 146 -24.06 -5.40 18.15
CA CYS A 146 -23.43 -5.38 16.83
C CYS A 146 -22.18 -4.49 16.82
N GLU A 147 -22.28 -3.28 17.37
CA GLU A 147 -21.17 -2.35 17.50
C GLU A 147 -20.01 -2.91 18.34
N ILE A 148 -20.31 -3.49 19.51
CA ILE A 148 -19.30 -4.12 20.38
C ILE A 148 -18.63 -5.29 19.66
N PHE A 149 -19.42 -6.12 18.98
CA PHE A 149 -18.92 -7.28 18.25
C PHE A 149 -17.96 -6.87 17.13
N LEU A 150 -18.35 -5.92 16.29
CA LEU A 150 -17.54 -5.45 15.17
C LEU A 150 -16.25 -4.75 15.63
N ASN A 151 -16.32 -3.91 16.68
CA ASN A 151 -15.13 -3.26 17.23
C ASN A 151 -14.18 -4.26 17.90
N ARG A 152 -14.71 -5.25 18.64
CA ARG A 152 -13.88 -6.32 19.20
C ARG A 152 -13.17 -7.12 18.12
N TRP A 153 -13.87 -7.42 17.02
CA TRP A 153 -13.27 -8.15 15.91
C TRP A 153 -12.17 -7.33 15.22
N ILE A 154 -12.44 -6.06 14.88
CA ILE A 154 -11.50 -5.26 14.09
C ILE A 154 -10.22 -4.92 14.86
N ASN A 155 -10.31 -4.79 16.18
CA ASN A 155 -9.15 -4.53 17.05
C ASN A 155 -8.12 -5.67 17.04
N ASN A 156 -8.47 -6.88 16.59
CA ASN A 156 -7.48 -7.95 16.41
C ASN A 156 -6.49 -7.68 15.24
N TYR A 157 -6.75 -6.65 14.43
CA TYR A 157 -5.92 -6.24 13.30
C TYR A 157 -5.25 -4.88 13.50
N VAL A 158 -5.37 -4.32 14.72
CA VAL A 158 -4.82 -3.01 15.09
C VAL A 158 -3.49 -3.20 15.81
N LEU A 159 -2.48 -2.42 15.42
CA LEU A 159 -1.17 -2.38 16.07
C LEU A 159 -0.84 -0.97 16.58
N GLU A 160 -0.87 -0.83 17.90
CA GLU A 160 -0.66 0.43 18.62
C GLU A 160 0.83 0.82 18.79
N ASN A 161 1.77 0.02 18.30
CA ASN A 161 3.19 0.38 18.30
C ASN A 161 3.66 0.95 16.94
N ASP A 162 4.02 2.24 16.91
CA ASP A 162 4.51 2.91 15.69
C ASP A 162 5.93 2.48 15.30
N VAL A 163 6.72 1.97 16.24
CA VAL A 163 8.12 1.55 16.03
C VAL A 163 8.21 0.06 15.66
N ALA A 164 7.07 -0.60 15.47
CA ALA A 164 7.04 -2.00 15.11
C ALA A 164 7.74 -2.26 13.75
N PRO A 165 8.42 -3.41 13.60
CA PRO A 165 9.01 -3.82 12.33
C PRO A 165 8.00 -3.91 11.19
N GLN A 166 8.48 -3.78 9.95
CA GLN A 166 7.68 -3.84 8.72
C GLN A 166 6.80 -5.11 8.66
N GLU A 167 7.36 -6.26 9.03
CA GLU A 167 6.62 -7.52 9.04
C GLU A 167 5.40 -7.49 9.97
N GLN A 168 5.55 -6.92 11.17
CA GLN A 168 4.43 -6.81 12.12
C GLN A 168 3.37 -5.85 11.58
N LYS A 169 3.77 -4.69 11.05
CA LYS A 169 2.85 -3.74 10.40
C LYS A 169 2.15 -4.33 9.18
N ALA A 170 2.78 -5.26 8.48
CA ALA A 170 2.17 -5.96 7.35
C ALA A 170 1.12 -7.00 7.81
N ARG A 171 1.35 -7.69 8.94
CA ARG A 171 0.39 -8.64 9.54
C ARG A 171 -0.80 -7.93 10.20
N TYR A 172 -0.57 -6.74 10.75
CA TYR A 172 -1.57 -5.89 11.41
C TYR A 172 -1.67 -4.56 10.68
N PRO A 173 -2.47 -4.47 9.60
CA PRO A 173 -2.41 -3.35 8.66
C PRO A 173 -2.98 -2.03 9.21
N LEU A 174 -3.68 -2.06 10.34
CA LEU A 174 -4.36 -0.89 10.90
C LEU A 174 -3.58 -0.32 12.10
N ARG A 175 -3.41 1.00 12.08
CA ARG A 175 -2.94 1.78 13.22
C ARG A 175 -4.04 2.01 14.25
N GLU A 176 -5.23 2.36 13.77
CA GLU A 176 -6.44 2.62 14.55
C GLU A 176 -7.66 2.19 13.74
N ALA A 177 -8.72 1.76 14.42
CA ALA A 177 -9.97 1.39 13.78
C ALA A 177 -11.17 1.68 14.68
N ARG A 178 -12.31 2.04 14.08
CA ARG A 178 -13.58 2.21 14.77
C ARG A 178 -14.73 1.84 13.85
N VAL A 179 -15.75 1.16 14.37
CA VAL A 179 -16.98 0.87 13.62
C VAL A 179 -18.17 1.46 14.37
N ASP A 180 -18.88 2.39 13.74
CA ASP A 180 -20.06 3.03 14.30
C ASP A 180 -21.31 2.38 13.72
N VAL A 181 -22.26 1.95 14.56
CA VAL A 181 -23.48 1.28 14.11
C VAL A 181 -24.72 2.13 14.46
N MET A 182 -25.51 2.46 13.44
CA MET A 182 -26.75 3.23 13.58
C MET A 182 -27.97 2.41 13.13
N GLU A 183 -29.11 2.64 13.77
CA GLU A 183 -30.38 2.07 13.31
C GLU A 183 -30.89 2.81 12.08
N ILE A 184 -31.56 2.08 11.19
CA ILE A 184 -32.19 2.68 10.02
C ILE A 184 -33.63 3.06 10.39
N PRO A 185 -33.99 4.36 10.40
CA PRO A 185 -35.34 4.79 10.71
C PRO A 185 -36.38 4.09 9.83
N GLY A 186 -37.46 3.60 10.44
CA GLY A 186 -38.54 2.90 9.74
C GLY A 186 -38.23 1.43 9.36
N LYS A 187 -37.07 0.88 9.74
CA LYS A 187 -36.72 -0.52 9.47
C LYS A 187 -36.17 -1.21 10.73
N PRO A 188 -37.05 -1.75 11.62
CA PRO A 188 -36.63 -2.47 12.81
C PRO A 188 -35.70 -3.65 12.46
N GLY A 189 -34.62 -3.83 13.22
CA GLY A 189 -33.61 -4.86 12.98
C GLY A 189 -32.64 -4.59 11.82
N ALA A 190 -32.77 -3.44 11.13
CA ALA A 190 -31.84 -3.03 10.08
C ALA A 190 -30.85 -1.96 10.61
N TYR A 191 -29.57 -2.24 10.46
CA TYR A 191 -28.49 -1.35 10.91
C TYR A 191 -27.61 -0.90 9.74
N ARG A 192 -27.06 0.30 9.85
CA ARG A 192 -25.99 0.81 8.99
C ARG A 192 -24.72 0.91 9.81
N ALA A 193 -23.64 0.31 9.31
CA ALA A 193 -22.32 0.41 9.92
C ALA A 193 -21.42 1.33 9.09
N VAL A 194 -20.64 2.18 9.76
CA VAL A 194 -19.58 3.00 9.15
C VAL A 194 -18.27 2.63 9.81
N ALA A 195 -17.35 2.04 9.04
CA ALA A 195 -16.03 1.67 9.52
C ALA A 195 -15.00 2.74 9.15
N TYR A 196 -14.31 3.26 10.16
CA TYR A 196 -13.18 4.17 10.06
C TYR A 196 -11.90 3.37 10.25
N LEU A 197 -11.06 3.34 9.21
CA LEU A 197 -9.84 2.53 9.18
C LEU A 197 -8.65 3.46 8.94
N ARG A 198 -7.72 3.52 9.88
CA ARG A 198 -6.47 4.25 9.73
C ARG A 198 -5.33 3.25 9.53
N PRO A 199 -4.73 3.15 8.33
CA PRO A 199 -3.63 2.23 8.10
C PRO A 199 -2.31 2.76 8.68
N HIS A 200 -1.30 1.91 8.75
CA HIS A 200 0.08 2.37 8.90
C HIS A 200 0.54 3.07 7.61
N PHE A 201 1.09 4.28 7.75
CA PHE A 201 1.61 5.00 6.61
C PHE A 201 2.98 4.46 6.20
N GLN A 202 3.15 4.27 4.90
CA GLN A 202 4.43 4.00 4.28
C GLN A 202 5.10 5.31 3.86
N LEU A 203 6.42 5.38 3.99
CA LEU A 203 7.20 6.55 3.59
C LEU A 203 7.06 6.78 2.08
N ASP A 204 6.64 7.98 1.69
CA ASP A 204 6.37 8.33 0.29
C ASP A 204 7.38 9.36 -0.24
N GLU A 205 7.71 10.38 0.55
CA GLU A 205 8.66 11.43 0.17
C GLU A 205 9.43 11.92 1.41
N LEU A 206 10.71 12.22 1.22
CA LEU A 206 11.58 12.83 2.22
C LEU A 206 12.39 13.94 1.55
N SER A 207 12.20 15.19 2.00
CA SER A 207 13.03 16.31 1.57
C SER A 207 14.10 16.58 2.62
N VAL A 208 15.38 16.52 2.22
CA VAL A 208 16.53 16.71 3.11
C VAL A 208 17.20 18.04 2.79
N SER A 209 17.29 18.93 3.78
CA SER A 209 18.10 20.15 3.72
C SER A 209 19.37 19.94 4.54
N LEU A 210 20.53 19.94 3.88
CA LEU A 210 21.83 19.88 4.55
C LEU A 210 22.32 21.30 4.82
N ARG A 211 22.68 21.59 6.06
CA ARG A 211 23.23 22.89 6.47
C ARG A 211 24.55 22.66 7.18
N LEU A 212 25.63 23.23 6.64
CA LEU A 212 26.91 23.26 7.32
C LEU A 212 26.89 24.42 8.32
N VAL A 213 27.03 24.10 9.61
CA VAL A 213 26.97 25.08 10.70
C VAL A 213 28.20 24.89 11.60
N ALA A 214 28.75 26.00 12.08
CA ALA A 214 29.90 25.97 13.01
C ALA A 214 29.48 25.50 14.42
N GLU A 215 28.23 25.77 14.80
CA GLU A 215 27.62 25.30 16.04
C GLU A 215 26.22 24.78 15.71
N LEU A 216 25.86 23.62 16.29
CA LEU A 216 24.56 23.00 16.03
C LEU A 216 23.44 23.88 16.58
N PRO A 217 22.51 24.38 15.74
CA PRO A 217 21.35 25.11 16.22
C PRO A 217 20.46 24.18 17.06
N PRO A 218 19.58 24.74 17.91
CA PRO A 218 18.63 23.93 18.66
C PRO A 218 17.77 23.06 17.72
N PRO A 219 17.28 21.90 18.20
CA PRO A 219 16.49 20.98 17.40
C PRO A 219 15.31 21.69 16.73
N ALA A 220 15.04 21.34 15.47
CA ALA A 220 13.85 21.82 14.77
C ALA A 220 12.59 21.45 15.58
N LYS A 221 11.66 22.41 15.71
CA LYS A 221 10.35 22.19 16.35
C LYS A 221 9.37 21.54 15.39
#